data_AF-A0AAV2KUP2-F1
#
_entry.id   AF-A0AAV2KUP2-F1
#
_cell.length_a   1.000
_cell.length_b   1.000
_cell.length_c   1.000
_cell.angle_alpha   90.00
_cell.angle_beta   90.00
_cell.angle_gamma   90.00
#
_symmetry.space_group_name_H-M   'P 1'
#
loop_
_entity.id
_entity.type
_entity.pdbx_description
1 polymer ?
#
loop_
_entity_poly.entity_id
_entity_poly.type
_entity_poly.pdbx_seq_one_letter_code
_entity_poly.pdbx_strand_id
1 'polypeptide(L)'
;MVGDNEENSPSHEEEDDEDDPVSLASILRELKDFRHKNKEQFSEIQRNQQQTDVRVTQAEARIDEVETALGATSTLIKQLLARQDTMEAKLTDQEARARRDNLRIYGIPEEAEGTNIIVFLENMLRDSLAFPPETDLKIERAHRALAPKPAGGQTRPRSIIAKFSSYRVKEVVIRIAWQKKQVMYKDTRFYVDHDYPPLILKKRTEYNQAKRSAAEATVDMSARGLPVTVIPSTVDPYQRELQRLSSWQATPGDRTSTPPPSGTGPTLTSRLIQRPFIEKLREFRRNPPTDK
;
A
#
# COMPACT_ATOMS: atom_id res chain seq x y z
N MET A 1 -127.75 -29.80 -20.39
CA MET A 1 -127.26 -30.58 -21.54
C MET A 1 -125.74 -30.53 -21.41
N VAL A 2 -125.07 -31.38 -20.63
CA VAL A 2 -124.97 -32.86 -20.63
C VAL A 2 -124.70 -33.42 -22.02
N GLY A 3 -123.61 -34.19 -22.11
CA GLY A 3 -123.02 -34.81 -23.29
C GLY A 3 -121.49 -34.73 -23.15
N ASP A 4 -120.89 -35.42 -22.19
CA ASP A 4 -120.39 -36.82 -22.25
C ASP A 4 -119.05 -36.89 -23.02
N ASN A 5 -117.89 -37.04 -22.34
CA ASN A 5 -117.34 -38.24 -21.69
C ASN A 5 -116.74 -39.21 -22.72
N GLU A 6 -115.41 -39.37 -22.71
CA GLU A 6 -114.80 -40.71 -22.70
C GLU A 6 -113.30 -40.65 -22.35
N GLU A 7 -112.91 -41.70 -21.63
CA GLU A 7 -111.74 -41.93 -20.79
C GLU A 7 -110.46 -42.24 -21.60
N ASN A 8 -109.29 -41.97 -20.99
CA ASN A 8 -108.26 -43.02 -20.78
C ASN A 8 -107.18 -42.54 -19.78
N SER A 9 -106.79 -43.42 -18.85
CA SER A 9 -105.67 -43.30 -17.89
C SER A 9 -104.56 -44.33 -18.27
N PRO A 10 -103.46 -44.52 -17.50
CA PRO A 10 -102.36 -43.63 -17.10
C PRO A 10 -100.97 -44.29 -17.36
N SER A 11 -99.87 -43.77 -16.77
CA SER A 11 -98.45 -44.24 -16.77
C SER A 11 -97.59 -43.70 -17.93
N HIS A 12 -96.33 -43.30 -17.78
CA HIS A 12 -95.26 -43.78 -16.89
C HIS A 12 -94.24 -42.64 -16.62
N GLU A 13 -93.56 -42.67 -15.49
CA GLU A 13 -92.42 -41.81 -15.13
C GLU A 13 -91.23 -42.13 -16.06
N GLU A 14 -90.65 -41.11 -16.70
CA GLU A 14 -89.23 -41.11 -17.07
C GLU A 14 -88.68 -39.72 -16.66
N GLU A 15 -87.99 -39.70 -15.52
CA GLU A 15 -86.96 -38.71 -15.22
C GLU A 15 -85.87 -38.88 -16.28
N ASP A 16 -85.87 -38.00 -17.29
CA ASP A 16 -84.69 -37.76 -18.11
C ASP A 16 -84.05 -36.45 -17.64
N ASP A 17 -82.96 -36.62 -16.90
CA ASP A 17 -81.91 -35.62 -16.67
C ASP A 17 -81.36 -35.14 -18.03
N GLU A 18 -82.02 -34.18 -18.68
CA GLU A 18 -81.46 -33.49 -19.84
C GLU A 18 -80.54 -32.36 -19.37
N ASP A 19 -79.24 -32.67 -19.33
CA ASP A 19 -78.12 -31.73 -19.32
C ASP A 19 -78.42 -30.48 -20.17
N ASP A 20 -78.65 -29.33 -19.52
CA ASP A 20 -78.80 -28.03 -20.17
C ASP A 20 -77.60 -27.78 -21.11
N PRO A 21 -77.76 -27.87 -22.45
CA PRO A 21 -76.63 -27.72 -23.33
C PRO A 21 -76.34 -26.23 -23.41
N VAL A 22 -75.23 -25.81 -22.81
CA VAL A 22 -74.66 -24.47 -22.99
C VAL A 22 -74.82 -24.07 -24.46
N SER A 23 -75.72 -23.12 -24.73
CA SER A 23 -76.10 -22.77 -26.10
C SER A 23 -74.86 -22.39 -26.90
N LEU A 24 -74.68 -22.97 -28.10
CA LEU A 24 -73.57 -22.68 -29.02
C LEU A 24 -73.40 -21.16 -29.26
N ALA A 25 -74.50 -20.41 -29.23
CA ALA A 25 -74.49 -18.96 -29.35
C ALA A 25 -73.84 -18.25 -28.14
N SER A 26 -73.97 -18.80 -26.93
CA SER A 26 -73.31 -18.31 -25.72
C SER A 26 -71.79 -18.53 -25.81
N ILE A 27 -71.38 -19.73 -26.22
CA ILE A 27 -69.96 -20.09 -26.39
C ILE A 27 -69.30 -19.19 -27.44
N LEU A 28 -69.96 -18.95 -28.58
CA LEU A 28 -69.43 -18.07 -29.63
C LEU A 28 -69.32 -16.60 -29.18
N ARG A 29 -70.25 -16.13 -28.34
CA ARG A 29 -70.19 -14.78 -27.76
C ARG A 29 -69.02 -14.66 -26.78
N GLU A 30 -68.87 -15.62 -25.87
CA GLU A 30 -67.74 -15.67 -24.95
C GLU A 30 -66.39 -15.79 -25.68
N LEU A 31 -66.31 -16.57 -26.77
CA LEU A 31 -65.10 -16.70 -27.58
C LEU A 31 -64.74 -15.37 -28.28
N LYS A 32 -65.74 -14.62 -28.72
CA LYS A 32 -65.55 -13.29 -29.33
C LYS A 32 -65.08 -12.28 -28.29
N ASP A 33 -65.68 -12.29 -27.10
CA ASP A 33 -65.30 -11.42 -25.99
C ASP A 33 -63.90 -11.77 -25.47
N PHE A 34 -63.56 -13.05 -25.36
CA PHE A 34 -62.23 -13.53 -25.02
C PHE A 34 -61.19 -13.08 -26.05
N ARG A 35 -61.50 -13.20 -27.35
CA ARG A 35 -60.62 -12.70 -28.42
C ARG A 35 -60.43 -11.19 -28.34
N HIS A 36 -61.47 -10.42 -28.01
CA HIS A 36 -61.37 -8.98 -27.84
C HIS A 36 -60.49 -8.61 -26.63
N LYS A 37 -60.75 -9.22 -25.47
CA LYS A 37 -59.96 -9.05 -24.24
C LYS A 37 -58.50 -9.41 -24.46
N ASN A 38 -58.22 -10.54 -25.10
CA ASN A 38 -56.85 -10.93 -25.45
C ASN A 38 -56.18 -9.90 -26.35
N LYS A 39 -56.88 -9.40 -27.39
CA LYS A 39 -56.33 -8.38 -28.29
C LYS A 39 -55.97 -7.09 -27.54
N GLU A 40 -56.80 -6.68 -26.59
CA GLU A 40 -56.53 -5.52 -25.72
C GLU A 40 -55.32 -5.78 -24.83
N GLN A 41 -55.29 -6.91 -24.12
CA GLN A 41 -54.15 -7.31 -23.28
C GLN A 41 -52.84 -7.40 -24.07
N PHE A 42 -52.86 -7.98 -25.28
CA PHE A 42 -51.69 -8.00 -26.16
C PHE A 42 -51.24 -6.60 -26.56
N SER A 43 -52.18 -5.69 -26.82
CA SER A 43 -51.87 -4.30 -27.17
C SER A 43 -51.32 -3.51 -25.98
N GLU A 44 -51.74 -3.83 -24.77
CA GLU A 44 -51.21 -3.26 -23.53
C GLU A 44 -49.81 -3.80 -23.22
N ILE A 45 -49.60 -5.11 -23.34
CA ILE A 45 -48.29 -5.74 -23.21
C ILE A 45 -47.29 -5.16 -24.21
N GLN A 46 -47.69 -4.96 -25.47
CA GLN A 46 -46.83 -4.31 -26.47
C GLN A 46 -46.44 -2.88 -26.08
N ARG A 47 -47.36 -2.10 -25.53
CA ARG A 47 -47.05 -0.74 -25.03
C ARG A 47 -46.10 -0.77 -23.85
N ASN A 48 -46.35 -1.66 -22.89
CA ASN A 48 -45.50 -1.83 -21.71
C ASN A 48 -44.09 -2.32 -22.11
N GLN A 49 -44.00 -3.19 -23.13
CA GLN A 49 -42.73 -3.64 -23.70
C GLN A 49 -41.98 -2.46 -24.31
N GLN A 50 -42.62 -1.67 -25.18
CA GLN A 50 -41.99 -0.49 -25.79
C GLN A 50 -41.52 0.52 -24.73
N GLN A 51 -42.32 0.75 -23.68
CA GLN A 51 -41.93 1.63 -22.59
C GLN A 51 -40.73 1.08 -21.81
N THR A 52 -40.68 -0.24 -21.61
CA THR A 52 -39.56 -0.92 -20.96
C THR A 52 -38.30 -0.80 -21.81
N ASP A 53 -38.39 -1.02 -23.12
CA ASP A 53 -37.27 -0.89 -24.05
C ASP A 53 -36.66 0.52 -23.99
N VAL A 54 -37.49 1.58 -24.01
CA VAL A 54 -37.03 2.97 -23.85
C VAL A 54 -36.31 3.19 -22.52
N ARG A 55 -36.85 2.66 -21.42
CA ARG A 55 -36.22 2.78 -20.10
C ARG A 55 -34.90 2.02 -20.02
N VAL A 56 -34.81 0.86 -20.67
CA VAL A 56 -33.57 0.05 -20.73
C VAL A 56 -32.51 0.81 -21.54
N THR A 57 -32.83 1.31 -22.73
CA THR A 57 -31.90 2.12 -23.52
C THR A 57 -31.41 3.36 -22.78
N GLN A 58 -32.30 4.04 -22.04
CA GLN A 58 -31.90 5.18 -21.21
C GLN A 58 -30.99 4.75 -20.04
N ALA A 59 -31.24 3.60 -19.42
CA ALA A 59 -30.39 3.07 -18.37
C ALA A 59 -29.01 2.66 -18.89
N GLU A 60 -28.94 2.00 -20.05
CA GLU A 60 -27.70 1.63 -20.74
C GLU A 60 -26.86 2.88 -21.04
N ALA A 61 -27.45 3.92 -21.64
CA ALA A 61 -26.73 5.17 -21.92
C ALA A 61 -26.17 5.84 -20.65
N ARG A 62 -26.91 5.79 -19.53
CA ARG A 62 -26.44 6.32 -18.24
C ARG A 62 -25.33 5.44 -17.64
N ILE A 63 -25.39 4.13 -17.83
CA ILE A 63 -24.33 3.20 -17.41
C ILE A 63 -23.06 3.49 -18.20
N ASP A 64 -23.15 3.62 -19.52
CA ASP A 64 -22.00 3.94 -20.38
C ASP A 64 -21.32 5.25 -19.98
N GLU A 65 -22.10 6.29 -19.66
CA GLU A 65 -21.59 7.57 -19.15
C GLU A 65 -20.85 7.40 -17.82
N VAL A 66 -21.45 6.67 -16.88
CA VAL A 66 -20.85 6.39 -15.56
C VAL A 66 -19.58 5.56 -15.70
N GLU A 67 -19.58 4.53 -16.54
CA GLU A 67 -18.41 3.68 -16.78
C GLU A 67 -17.26 4.49 -17.40
N THR A 68 -17.58 5.38 -18.34
CA THR A 68 -16.60 6.29 -18.95
C THR A 68 -16.01 7.23 -17.89
N ALA A 69 -16.86 7.84 -17.06
CA ALA A 69 -16.42 8.71 -15.96
C ALA A 69 -15.60 7.94 -14.91
N LEU A 70 -15.99 6.70 -14.60
CA LEU A 70 -15.26 5.83 -13.67
C LEU A 70 -13.88 5.44 -14.23
N GLY A 71 -13.80 5.16 -15.53
CA GLY A 71 -12.53 4.94 -16.22
C GLY A 71 -11.62 6.16 -16.11
N ALA A 72 -12.13 7.35 -16.42
CA ALA A 72 -11.38 8.60 -16.32
C ALA A 72 -10.89 8.87 -14.89
N THR A 73 -11.77 8.75 -13.89
CA THR A 73 -11.39 8.95 -12.47
C THR A 73 -10.36 7.91 -12.00
N SER A 74 -10.49 6.64 -12.38
CA SER A 74 -9.50 5.60 -12.08
C SER A 74 -8.12 5.93 -12.65
N THR A 75 -8.05 6.46 -13.87
CA THR A 75 -6.77 6.90 -14.47
C THR A 75 -6.17 8.08 -13.72
N LEU A 76 -7.00 9.06 -13.33
CA LEU A 76 -6.57 10.23 -12.58
C LEU A 76 -6.06 9.83 -11.18
N ILE A 77 -6.74 8.92 -10.49
CA ILE A 77 -6.27 8.38 -9.20
C ILE A 77 -4.90 7.73 -9.35
N LYS A 78 -4.68 6.92 -10.38
CA LYS A 78 -3.37 6.29 -10.64
C LYS A 78 -2.28 7.34 -10.86
N GLN A 79 -2.58 8.40 -11.61
CA GLN A 79 -1.64 9.51 -11.84
C GLN A 79 -1.34 10.29 -10.55
N LEU A 80 -2.35 10.56 -9.73
CA LEU A 80 -2.19 11.23 -8.44
C LEU A 80 -1.32 10.41 -7.48
N LEU A 81 -1.55 9.10 -7.38
CA LEU A 81 -0.72 8.20 -6.56
C LEU A 81 0.75 8.21 -7.02
N ALA A 82 0.99 8.13 -8.34
CA ALA A 82 2.36 8.20 -8.88
C ALA A 82 3.03 9.55 -8.59
N ARG A 83 2.28 10.65 -8.65
CA ARG A 83 2.78 11.98 -8.29
C ARG A 83 3.07 12.08 -6.79
N GLN A 84 2.20 11.51 -5.95
CA GLN A 84 2.40 11.46 -4.50
C GLN A 84 3.69 10.70 -4.16
N ASP A 85 3.89 9.50 -4.71
CA ASP A 85 5.11 8.73 -4.51
C ASP A 85 6.37 9.52 -4.90
N THR A 86 6.29 10.25 -6.02
CA THR A 86 7.38 11.10 -6.50
C THR A 86 7.66 12.26 -5.54
N MET A 87 6.61 12.89 -5.00
CA MET A 87 6.74 13.98 -4.04
C MET A 87 7.31 13.50 -2.71
N GLU A 88 6.84 12.36 -2.19
CA GLU A 88 7.35 11.75 -0.96
C GLU A 88 8.84 11.38 -1.09
N ALA A 89 9.24 10.85 -2.25
CA ALA A 89 10.65 10.56 -2.54
C ALA A 89 11.50 11.84 -2.55
N LYS A 90 11.02 12.92 -3.20
CA LYS A 90 11.72 14.22 -3.25
C LYS A 90 11.83 14.86 -1.86
N LEU A 91 10.77 14.82 -1.05
CA LEU A 91 10.78 15.34 0.31
C LEU A 91 11.78 14.59 1.18
N THR A 92 11.78 13.25 1.09
CA THR A 92 12.73 12.42 1.83
C THR A 92 14.18 12.71 1.43
N ASP A 93 14.44 12.90 0.13
CA ASP A 93 15.78 13.24 -0.37
C ASP A 93 16.24 14.63 0.08
N GLN A 94 15.36 15.64 0.02
CA GLN A 94 15.65 16.98 0.55
C GLN A 94 15.95 16.95 2.04
N GLU A 95 15.15 16.21 2.82
CA GLU A 95 15.39 16.03 4.25
C GLU A 95 16.72 15.33 4.52
N ALA A 96 17.05 14.28 3.76
CA ALA A 96 18.32 13.57 3.88
C ALA A 96 19.53 14.48 3.62
N ARG A 97 19.46 15.34 2.60
CA ARG A 97 20.51 16.31 2.29
C ARG A 97 20.64 17.37 3.37
N ALA A 98 19.52 17.89 3.88
CA ALA A 98 19.52 18.89 4.94
C ALA A 98 20.10 18.35 6.26
N ARG A 99 19.94 17.05 6.52
CA ARG A 99 20.49 16.37 7.70
C ARG A 99 21.88 15.77 7.50
N ARG A 100 22.46 15.89 6.30
CA ARG A 100 23.71 15.22 5.94
C ARG A 100 24.88 15.62 6.82
N ASP A 101 24.92 16.86 7.29
CA ASP A 101 25.97 17.38 8.16
C ASP A 101 25.62 17.24 9.65
N ASN A 102 24.50 16.61 9.95
CA ASN A 102 24.07 16.35 11.31
C ASN A 102 24.59 14.99 11.79
N LEU A 103 24.98 14.98 13.05
CA LEU A 103 25.34 13.80 13.82
C LEU A 103 24.34 13.64 14.96
N ARG A 104 23.90 12.40 15.21
CA ARG A 104 22.98 12.09 16.29
C ARG A 104 23.67 11.25 17.34
N ILE A 105 23.68 11.77 18.58
CA ILE A 105 24.38 11.19 19.72
C ILE A 105 23.35 10.69 20.74
N TYR A 106 23.47 9.45 21.18
CA TYR A 106 22.55 8.80 22.11
C TYR A 106 23.25 8.41 23.41
N GLY A 107 22.51 8.37 24.51
CA GLY A 107 23.02 7.86 25.79
C GLY A 107 23.75 8.89 26.66
N ILE A 108 23.71 10.17 26.30
CA ILE A 108 24.23 11.26 27.15
C ILE A 108 23.18 11.59 28.23
N PRO A 109 23.51 11.46 29.53
CA PRO A 109 22.57 11.78 30.62
C PRO A 109 21.97 13.18 30.47
N GLU A 110 20.69 13.33 30.78
CA GLU A 110 20.03 14.65 30.77
C GLU A 110 20.78 15.62 31.70
N GLU A 111 20.83 16.91 31.32
CA GLU A 111 21.48 18.00 32.08
C GLU A 111 23.01 17.92 32.21
N ALA A 112 23.65 16.85 31.73
CA ALA A 112 25.11 16.73 31.73
C ALA A 112 25.82 17.80 30.88
N GLU A 113 25.08 18.47 29.99
CA GLU A 113 25.64 19.48 29.07
C GLU A 113 25.87 20.85 29.71
N GLY A 114 25.23 21.12 30.85
CA GLY A 114 25.24 22.44 31.48
C GLY A 114 24.63 23.52 30.59
N THR A 115 25.21 24.73 30.60
CA THR A 115 24.67 25.90 29.92
C THR A 115 24.92 25.93 28.41
N ASN A 116 26.04 25.35 27.94
CA ASN A 116 26.44 25.41 26.54
C ASN A 116 26.72 24.00 25.99
N ILE A 117 25.74 23.46 25.26
CA ILE A 117 25.79 22.13 24.65
C ILE A 117 26.92 22.02 23.62
N ILE A 118 27.26 23.09 22.91
CA ILE A 118 28.29 23.07 21.86
C ILE A 118 29.66 22.81 22.50
N VAL A 119 30.05 23.65 23.47
CA VAL A 119 31.33 23.51 24.18
C VAL A 119 31.42 22.16 24.90
N PHE A 120 30.31 21.73 25.50
CA PHE A 120 30.21 20.41 26.11
C PHE A 120 30.52 19.28 25.11
N LEU A 121 29.85 19.28 23.95
CA LEU A 121 30.05 18.25 22.94
C LEU A 121 31.46 18.26 22.36
N GLU A 122 32.05 19.43 22.14
CA GLU A 122 33.41 19.55 21.62
C GLU A 122 34.42 18.91 22.57
N ASN A 123 34.34 19.24 23.87
CA ASN A 123 35.19 18.65 24.89
C ASN A 123 34.94 17.13 25.02
N MET A 124 33.67 16.72 25.12
CA MET A 124 33.30 15.31 25.24
C MET A 124 33.80 14.47 24.06
N LEU A 125 33.59 14.94 22.83
CA LEU A 125 34.03 14.23 21.62
C LEU A 125 35.55 14.23 21.52
N ARG A 126 36.23 15.32 21.88
CA ARG A 126 37.69 15.38 21.90
C ARG A 126 38.28 14.35 22.86
N ASP A 127 37.78 14.30 24.09
CA ASP A 127 38.27 13.40 25.14
C ASP A 127 37.96 11.93 24.79
N SER A 128 36.70 11.63 24.46
CA SER A 128 36.26 10.26 24.19
C SER A 128 36.84 9.68 22.90
N LEU A 129 37.04 10.50 21.86
CA LEU A 129 37.58 10.07 20.57
C LEU A 129 39.09 10.28 20.44
N ALA A 130 39.73 10.89 21.44
CA ALA A 130 41.17 11.19 21.46
C ALA A 130 41.62 12.05 20.27
N PHE A 131 40.86 13.10 19.97
CA PHE A 131 41.28 14.08 18.96
C PHE A 131 42.39 14.98 19.50
N PRO A 132 43.37 15.37 18.65
CA PRO A 132 44.35 16.39 19.02
C PRO A 132 43.68 17.70 19.48
N PRO A 133 44.27 18.44 20.44
CA PRO A 133 43.71 19.71 20.92
C PRO A 133 43.50 20.75 19.81
N GLU A 134 44.37 20.73 18.79
CA GLU A 134 44.32 21.62 17.63
C GLU A 134 43.20 21.27 16.64
N THR A 135 42.57 20.10 16.78
CA THR A 135 41.46 19.71 15.92
C THR A 135 40.21 20.50 16.30
N ASP A 136 39.83 21.39 15.38
CA ASP A 136 38.58 22.13 15.44
C ASP A 136 37.44 21.28 14.87
N LEU A 137 36.49 20.91 15.74
CA LEU A 137 35.32 20.11 15.36
C LEU A 137 34.25 20.95 14.66
N LYS A 138 34.31 22.28 14.73
CA LYS A 138 33.42 23.23 14.05
C LYS A 138 31.94 22.87 14.12
N ILE A 139 31.43 22.68 15.33
CA ILE A 139 30.01 22.41 15.58
C ILE A 139 29.25 23.75 15.51
N GLU A 140 28.39 23.92 14.51
CA GLU A 140 27.62 25.16 14.32
C GLU A 140 26.45 25.26 15.30
N ARG A 141 25.77 24.13 15.53
CA ARG A 141 24.56 24.09 16.35
C ARG A 141 24.42 22.73 17.00
N ALA A 142 24.07 22.71 18.28
CA ALA A 142 23.74 21.49 18.99
C ALA A 142 22.49 21.70 19.85
N HIS A 143 21.63 20.70 19.89
CA HIS A 143 20.43 20.71 20.72
C HIS A 143 19.96 19.28 21.02
N ARG A 144 19.25 19.09 22.13
CA ARG A 144 18.52 17.85 22.36
C ARG A 144 17.34 17.73 21.39
N ALA A 145 17.00 16.49 21.04
CA ALA A 145 15.82 16.20 20.23
C ALA A 145 14.56 16.78 20.90
N LEU A 146 13.65 17.29 20.06
CA LEU A 146 12.38 17.91 20.45
C LEU A 146 11.36 16.87 20.92
N ALA A 147 11.71 16.10 21.94
CA ALA A 147 10.83 15.18 22.64
C ALA A 147 10.64 15.66 24.08
N PRO A 148 9.52 15.29 24.75
CA PRO A 148 9.32 15.55 26.16
C PRO A 148 10.50 15.03 26.98
N LYS A 149 10.94 15.81 27.96
CA LYS A 149 12.01 15.40 28.87
C LYS A 149 11.53 14.14 29.62
N PRO A 150 12.32 13.05 29.65
CA PRO A 150 11.94 11.86 30.39
C PRO A 150 11.80 12.17 31.89
N ALA A 151 10.75 11.64 32.52
CA ALA A 151 10.54 11.79 33.96
C ALA A 151 11.37 10.74 34.71
N GLY A 152 12.37 11.19 35.46
CA GLY A 152 13.24 10.31 36.26
C GLY A 152 14.32 9.57 35.46
N GLY A 153 15.27 8.97 36.19
CA GLY A 153 16.46 8.33 35.61
C GLY A 153 16.25 6.97 34.94
N GLN A 154 15.04 6.39 35.00
CA GLN A 154 14.75 5.08 34.41
C GLN A 154 14.55 5.10 32.88
N THR A 155 14.20 6.25 32.29
CA THR A 155 13.94 6.35 30.85
C THR A 155 15.17 6.80 30.07
N ARG A 156 15.29 6.34 28.81
CA ARG A 156 16.44 6.66 27.95
C ARG A 156 16.53 8.18 27.74
N PRO A 157 17.71 8.80 27.94
CA PRO A 157 17.87 10.23 27.73
C PRO A 157 17.65 10.61 26.26
N ARG A 158 17.21 11.85 26.01
CA ARG A 158 17.00 12.33 24.65
C ARG A 158 18.33 12.42 23.91
N SER A 159 18.31 12.03 22.64
CA SER A 159 19.47 12.17 21.77
C SER A 159 19.83 13.63 21.56
N ILE A 160 21.11 13.92 21.40
CA ILE A 160 21.61 15.24 20.99
C ILE A 160 21.82 15.22 19.46
N ILE A 161 21.38 16.27 18.78
CA ILE A 161 21.62 16.49 17.35
C ILE A 161 22.63 17.63 17.22
N ALA A 162 23.78 17.33 16.62
CA ALA A 162 24.87 18.27 16.38
C ALA A 162 25.04 18.49 14.89
N LYS A 163 24.94 19.74 14.43
CA LYS A 163 25.22 20.16 13.06
C LYS A 163 26.66 20.63 12.96
N PHE A 164 27.41 20.01 12.06
CA PHE A 164 28.78 20.39 11.74
C PHE A 164 28.78 21.37 10.57
N SER A 165 29.73 22.29 10.56
CA SER A 165 29.96 23.18 9.39
C SER A 165 30.59 22.46 8.20
N SER A 166 31.23 21.31 8.45
CA SER A 166 31.94 20.53 7.44
C SER A 166 31.51 19.07 7.50
N TYR A 167 30.90 18.61 6.41
CA TYR A 167 30.61 17.19 6.15
C TYR A 167 31.84 16.31 6.42
N ARG A 168 33.03 16.75 5.97
CA ARG A 168 34.27 15.98 6.08
C ARG A 168 34.67 15.75 7.52
N VAL A 169 34.55 16.78 8.38
CA VAL A 169 34.85 16.68 9.80
C VAL A 169 33.87 15.73 10.48
N LYS A 170 32.58 15.88 10.21
CA LYS A 170 31.53 14.99 10.72
C LYS A 170 31.79 13.52 10.35
N GLU A 171 32.19 13.24 9.10
CA GLU A 171 32.50 11.86 8.66
C GLU A 171 33.75 11.28 9.33
N VAL A 172 34.75 12.12 9.65
CA VAL A 172 35.92 11.68 10.42
C VAL A 172 35.50 11.31 11.85
N VAL A 173 34.70 12.16 12.49
CA VAL A 173 34.18 11.96 13.86
C VAL A 173 33.40 10.65 13.96
N ILE A 174 32.42 10.43 13.08
CA ILE A 174 31.59 9.21 13.12
C ILE A 174 32.41 7.95 12.84
N ARG A 175 33.36 8.02 11.91
CA ARG A 175 34.25 6.89 11.57
C ARG A 175 35.12 6.49 12.76
N ILE A 176 35.73 7.45 13.45
CA ILE A 176 36.56 7.17 14.63
C ILE A 176 35.70 6.59 15.75
N ALA A 177 34.49 7.15 15.97
CA ALA A 177 33.56 6.63 16.96
C ALA A 177 33.18 5.16 16.68
N TRP A 178 32.90 4.81 15.42
CA TRP A 178 32.58 3.44 15.02
C TRP A 178 33.77 2.49 15.11
N GLN A 179 34.98 2.96 14.77
CA GLN A 179 36.22 2.18 14.89
C GLN A 179 36.55 1.84 16.34
N LYS A 180 36.34 2.77 17.27
CA LYS A 180 36.56 2.52 18.71
C LYS A 180 35.60 1.47 19.29
N LYS A 181 34.47 1.17 18.63
CA LYS A 181 33.37 0.26 19.03
C LYS A 181 32.66 0.63 20.35
N GLN A 182 33.39 1.10 21.34
CA GLN A 182 32.90 1.55 22.64
C GLN A 182 33.45 2.94 22.93
N VAL A 183 32.54 3.90 23.05
CA VAL A 183 32.83 5.28 23.43
C VAL A 183 32.09 5.59 24.72
N MET A 184 32.79 6.19 25.67
CA MET A 184 32.32 6.38 27.04
C MET A 184 32.36 7.86 27.41
N TYR A 185 31.39 8.30 28.20
CA TYR A 185 31.38 9.58 28.87
C TYR A 185 31.02 9.34 30.35
N LYS A 186 31.94 9.64 31.28
CA LYS A 186 31.77 9.44 32.72
C LYS A 186 31.10 8.10 33.05
N ASP A 187 31.74 7.02 32.61
CA ASP A 187 31.30 5.62 32.77
C ASP A 187 29.99 5.22 32.06
N THR A 188 29.36 6.14 31.33
CA THR A 188 28.18 5.86 30.53
C THR A 188 28.57 5.67 29.07
N ARG A 189 28.19 4.54 28.48
CA ARG A 189 28.37 4.30 27.05
C ARG A 189 27.42 5.18 26.24
N PHE A 190 27.96 5.88 25.25
CA PHE A 190 27.16 6.62 24.29
C PHE A 190 27.30 6.03 22.88
N TYR A 191 26.39 6.40 21.99
CA TYR A 191 26.38 5.94 20.61
C TYR A 191 26.31 7.13 19.67
N VAL A 192 26.96 6.99 18.52
CA VAL A 192 27.00 8.01 17.48
C VAL A 192 26.48 7.37 16.19
N ASP A 193 25.52 8.03 15.55
CA ASP A 193 25.01 7.64 14.24
C ASP A 193 24.71 8.90 13.40
N HIS A 194 24.45 8.73 12.12
CA HIS A 194 23.95 9.84 11.31
C HIS A 194 22.49 10.17 11.68
N ASP A 195 22.11 11.42 11.46
CA ASP A 195 20.72 11.87 11.62
C ASP A 195 19.90 11.52 10.37
N TYR A 196 19.38 10.30 10.29
CA TYR A 196 18.56 9.87 9.15
C TYR A 196 17.12 10.39 9.23
N PRO A 197 16.50 10.73 8.09
CA PRO A 197 15.05 10.96 8.01
C PRO A 197 14.24 9.78 8.56
N PRO A 198 13.05 10.02 9.13
CA PRO A 198 12.19 8.98 9.70
C PRO A 198 11.90 7.82 8.73
N LEU A 199 11.64 8.13 7.45
CA LEU A 199 11.36 7.11 6.44
C LEU A 199 12.58 6.20 6.18
N ILE A 200 13.80 6.77 6.20
CA ILE A 200 15.04 6.01 6.06
C ILE A 200 15.30 5.16 7.31
N LEU A 201 15.03 5.71 8.50
CA LEU A 201 15.11 4.93 9.74
C LEU A 201 14.17 3.72 9.71
N LYS A 202 12.92 3.91 9.28
CA LYS A 202 11.95 2.80 9.11
C LYS A 202 12.49 1.72 8.18
N LYS A 203 12.96 2.08 6.99
CA LYS A 203 13.57 1.12 6.03
C LYS A 203 14.77 0.39 6.63
N ARG A 204 15.62 1.09 7.40
CA ARG A 204 16.76 0.49 8.09
C ARG A 204 16.33 -0.48 9.19
N THR A 205 15.27 -0.17 9.93
CA THR A 205 14.73 -1.10 10.94
C THR A 205 14.19 -2.37 10.30
N GLU A 206 13.44 -2.26 9.21
CA GLU A 206 12.92 -3.40 8.43
C GLU A 206 14.07 -4.25 7.86
N TYR A 207 15.08 -3.60 7.27
CA TYR A 207 16.27 -4.28 6.77
C TYR A 207 17.04 -5.00 7.88
N ASN A 208 17.24 -4.36 9.03
CA ASN A 208 17.93 -4.96 10.16
C ASN A 208 17.18 -6.18 10.72
N GLN A 209 15.84 -6.15 10.72
CA GLN A 209 15.03 -7.30 11.09
C GLN A 209 15.25 -8.46 10.12
N ALA A 210 15.17 -8.21 8.80
CA ALA A 210 15.43 -9.23 7.80
C ALA A 210 16.86 -9.80 7.90
N LYS A 211 17.86 -8.94 8.14
CA LYS A 211 19.26 -9.34 8.34
C LYS A 211 19.43 -10.27 9.54
N ARG A 212 18.76 -10.00 10.67
CA ARG A 212 18.79 -10.87 11.86
C ARG A 212 18.17 -12.23 11.57
N SER A 213 16.98 -12.26 10.97
CA SER A 213 16.32 -13.52 10.61
C SER A 213 17.13 -14.35 9.61
N ALA A 214 17.82 -13.71 8.67
CA ALA A 214 18.73 -14.41 7.76
C ALA A 214 19.93 -15.01 8.52
N ALA A 215 20.52 -14.27 9.46
CA ALA A 215 21.62 -14.77 10.29
C ALA A 215 21.18 -15.96 11.17
N GLU A 216 20.00 -15.88 11.79
CA GLU A 216 19.41 -16.96 12.57
C GLU A 216 19.19 -18.23 11.73
N ALA A 217 18.65 -18.08 10.51
CA ALA A 217 18.48 -19.18 9.58
C ALA A 217 19.81 -19.80 9.14
N THR A 218 20.84 -18.98 8.91
CA THR A 218 22.20 -19.48 8.62
C THR A 218 22.75 -20.32 9.77
N VAL A 219 22.55 -19.88 11.01
CA VAL A 219 22.97 -20.63 12.21
C VAL A 219 22.19 -21.95 12.33
N ASP A 220 20.87 -21.94 12.14
CA ASP A 220 20.02 -23.14 12.18
C ASP A 220 20.40 -24.15 11.08
N MET A 221 20.58 -23.70 9.84
CA MET A 221 21.00 -24.59 8.73
C MET A 221 22.38 -25.20 8.99
N SER A 222 23.34 -24.40 9.49
CA SER A 222 24.67 -24.90 9.88
C SER A 222 24.58 -25.93 11.00
N ALA A 223 23.70 -25.73 11.98
CA ALA A 223 23.49 -26.68 13.07
C ALA A 223 22.88 -28.01 12.59
N ARG A 224 22.11 -28.00 11.49
CA ARG A 224 21.56 -29.19 10.83
C ARG A 224 22.54 -29.88 9.88
N GLY A 225 23.79 -29.40 9.80
CA GLY A 225 24.82 -29.98 8.93
C GLY A 225 24.68 -29.62 7.45
N LEU A 226 23.83 -28.65 7.11
CA LEU A 226 23.71 -28.16 5.73
C LEU A 226 24.90 -27.25 5.40
N PRO A 227 25.49 -27.35 4.19
CA PRO A 227 26.56 -26.47 3.78
C PRO A 227 26.01 -25.06 3.55
N VAL A 228 26.48 -24.08 4.32
CA VAL A 228 26.08 -22.66 4.18
C VAL A 228 27.29 -21.80 3.81
N THR A 229 27.25 -21.18 2.65
CA THR A 229 28.23 -20.19 2.21
C THR A 229 27.63 -18.79 2.29
N VAL A 230 28.19 -17.95 3.17
CA VAL A 230 27.86 -16.52 3.21
C VAL A 230 28.64 -15.83 2.09
N ILE A 231 27.95 -15.38 1.05
CA ILE A 231 28.56 -14.59 -0.02
C ILE A 231 28.61 -13.13 0.44
N PRO A 232 29.79 -12.56 0.78
CA PRO A 232 29.87 -11.16 1.11
C PRO A 232 29.55 -10.31 -0.11
N SER A 233 28.85 -9.20 0.10
CA SER A 233 28.69 -8.14 -0.90
C SER A 233 30.07 -7.73 -1.42
N THR A 234 30.32 -7.90 -2.72
CA THR A 234 31.59 -7.57 -3.38
C THR A 234 31.90 -6.06 -3.40
N VAL A 235 30.93 -5.23 -3.00
CA VAL A 235 31.06 -3.78 -2.91
C VAL A 235 30.99 -3.38 -1.44
N ASP A 236 32.01 -2.68 -0.95
CA ASP A 236 32.00 -2.02 0.36
C ASP A 236 30.73 -1.13 0.44
N PRO A 237 29.86 -1.33 1.45
CA PRO A 237 28.65 -0.53 1.63
C PRO A 237 28.91 0.98 1.59
N TYR A 238 30.09 1.41 2.06
CA TYR A 238 30.50 2.81 2.04
C TYR A 238 30.89 3.28 0.63
N GLN A 239 31.60 2.45 -0.13
CA GLN A 239 31.91 2.75 -1.54
C GLN A 239 30.65 2.87 -2.39
N ARG A 240 29.64 2.01 -2.19
CA ARG A 240 28.37 2.09 -2.92
C ARG A 240 27.61 3.40 -2.65
N GLU A 241 27.60 3.85 -1.40
CA GLU A 241 26.96 5.10 -1.00
C GLU A 241 27.75 6.29 -1.56
N LEU A 242 29.09 6.28 -1.47
CA LEU A 242 29.95 7.27 -2.11
C LEU A 242 29.80 7.31 -3.63
N GLN A 243 29.66 6.16 -4.30
CA GLN A 243 29.47 6.07 -5.75
C GLN A 243 28.10 6.61 -6.16
N ARG A 244 27.04 6.34 -5.38
CA ARG A 244 25.73 6.96 -5.55
C ARG A 244 25.79 8.47 -5.39
N LEU A 245 26.60 8.94 -4.44
CA LEU A 245 26.77 10.35 -4.14
C LEU A 245 27.66 11.07 -5.15
N SER A 246 28.64 10.38 -5.75
CA SER A 246 29.52 10.93 -6.79
C SER A 246 28.91 10.84 -8.19
N SER A 247 27.99 9.91 -8.44
CA SER A 247 27.23 9.81 -9.69
C SER A 247 25.94 10.65 -9.70
N TRP A 248 25.76 11.54 -8.71
CA TRP A 248 24.74 12.60 -8.75
C TRP A 248 25.03 13.56 -9.91
N GLN A 249 24.58 13.18 -11.11
CA GLN A 249 24.25 14.13 -12.16
C GLN A 249 22.75 14.37 -12.09
N ALA A 250 22.36 15.63 -11.88
CA ALA A 250 21.00 16.05 -12.20
C ALA A 250 20.78 15.70 -13.68
N THR A 251 19.91 14.74 -13.98
CA THR A 251 19.55 14.47 -15.37
C THR A 251 18.91 15.76 -15.92
N PRO A 252 19.52 16.43 -16.91
CA PRO A 252 18.80 17.43 -17.67
C PRO A 252 17.67 16.67 -18.36
N GLY A 253 16.43 17.13 -18.22
CA GLY A 253 15.33 16.62 -19.00
C GLY A 253 15.68 16.79 -20.48
N ASP A 254 15.95 15.69 -21.16
CA ASP A 254 16.25 15.69 -22.58
C ASP A 254 14.96 15.97 -23.34
N ARG A 255 14.89 17.19 -23.89
CA ARG A 255 13.85 17.65 -24.81
C ARG A 255 14.23 17.28 -26.25
N THR A 256 14.70 16.08 -26.53
CA THR A 256 14.89 15.61 -27.91
C THR A 256 14.63 14.11 -28.05
N SER A 257 13.35 13.71 -28.13
CA SER A 257 13.01 12.48 -28.87
C SER A 257 11.63 12.60 -29.52
N THR A 258 11.65 12.39 -30.83
CA THR A 258 10.53 12.24 -31.75
C THR A 258 9.57 11.15 -31.25
N PRO A 259 8.25 11.32 -31.35
CA PRO A 259 7.31 10.30 -30.87
C PRO A 259 7.36 9.04 -31.75
N PRO A 260 7.37 7.82 -31.17
CA PRO A 260 7.22 6.60 -31.95
C PRO A 260 5.76 6.45 -32.43
N PRO A 261 5.54 5.74 -33.55
CA PRO A 261 4.22 5.60 -34.15
C PRO A 261 3.26 4.84 -33.24
N SER A 262 2.01 5.28 -33.27
CA SER A 262 0.84 4.68 -32.65
C SER A 262 0.73 3.20 -32.98
N GLY A 263 0.68 2.35 -31.95
CA GLY A 263 0.19 0.98 -32.11
C GLY A 263 0.97 -0.11 -31.39
N THR A 264 1.33 0.04 -30.11
CA THR A 264 1.41 -1.12 -29.19
C THR A 264 1.45 -0.61 -27.74
N GLY A 265 0.50 -1.04 -26.91
CA GLY A 265 0.44 -0.62 -25.51
C GLY A 265 1.63 -1.14 -24.70
N PRO A 266 2.18 -0.38 -23.73
CA PRO A 266 3.24 -0.87 -22.88
C PRO A 266 2.68 -1.82 -21.81
N THR A 267 3.11 -3.07 -21.94
CA THR A 267 2.90 -4.17 -21.02
C THR A 267 3.45 -3.86 -19.63
N LEU A 268 2.70 -4.31 -18.62
CA LEU A 268 3.00 -4.25 -17.19
C LEU A 268 4.33 -4.95 -16.83
N THR A 269 5.45 -4.25 -16.85
CA THR A 269 6.72 -4.78 -16.28
C THR A 269 7.53 -3.71 -15.57
N SER A 270 6.97 -3.11 -14.51
CA SER A 270 7.79 -2.36 -13.53
C SER A 270 7.16 -2.33 -12.12
N ARG A 271 6.57 -3.46 -11.69
CA ARG A 271 6.05 -3.64 -10.30
C ARG A 271 6.41 -5.00 -9.69
N LEU A 272 7.45 -5.68 -10.17
CA LEU A 272 7.79 -7.05 -9.75
C LEU A 272 9.26 -7.27 -9.35
N ILE A 273 9.86 -6.37 -8.55
CA ILE A 273 11.24 -6.61 -8.06
C ILE A 273 11.37 -6.61 -6.51
N GLN A 274 10.31 -6.42 -5.73
CA GLN A 274 10.41 -6.50 -4.25
C GLN A 274 9.36 -7.37 -3.54
N ARG A 275 8.68 -8.29 -4.24
CA ARG A 275 7.81 -9.29 -3.61
C ARG A 275 8.25 -10.78 -3.66
N PRO A 276 9.17 -11.25 -4.53
CA PRO A 276 9.36 -12.69 -4.67
C PRO A 276 10.14 -13.34 -3.53
N PHE A 277 10.88 -12.59 -2.71
CA PHE A 277 11.72 -13.19 -1.67
C PHE A 277 10.94 -13.64 -0.43
N ILE A 278 9.99 -12.83 0.05
CA ILE A 278 9.19 -13.16 1.25
C ILE A 278 8.20 -14.29 0.94
N GLU A 279 7.64 -14.32 -0.27
CA GLU A 279 6.75 -15.39 -0.71
C GLU A 279 7.51 -16.71 -0.91
N LYS A 280 8.69 -16.70 -1.53
CA LYS A 280 9.56 -17.90 -1.63
C LYS A 280 9.98 -18.45 -0.26
N LEU A 281 10.26 -17.57 0.72
CA LEU A 281 10.56 -17.98 2.09
C LEU A 281 9.35 -18.59 2.82
N ARG A 282 8.15 -18.08 2.55
CA ARG A 282 6.90 -18.65 3.08
C ARG A 282 6.58 -20.00 2.43
N GLU A 283 6.84 -20.15 1.14
CA GLU A 283 6.65 -21.39 0.38
C GLU A 283 7.61 -22.49 0.84
N PHE A 284 8.89 -22.15 1.03
CA PHE A 284 9.89 -23.08 1.60
C PHE A 284 9.50 -23.57 3.00
N ARG A 285 8.90 -22.72 3.84
CA ARG A 285 8.40 -23.12 5.17
C ARG A 285 7.18 -24.04 5.12
N ARG A 286 6.36 -23.95 4.07
CA ARG A 286 5.18 -24.81 3.91
C ARG A 286 5.55 -26.18 3.37
N ASN A 287 6.49 -26.22 2.42
CA ASN A 287 6.91 -27.43 1.73
C ASN A 287 8.43 -27.56 1.79
N PRO A 288 9.01 -28.02 2.92
CA PRO A 288 10.43 -28.35 2.96
C PRO A 288 10.68 -29.53 2.01
N PRO A 289 11.71 -29.46 1.15
CA PRO A 289 12.02 -30.57 0.25
C PRO A 289 12.35 -31.82 1.06
N THR A 290 11.69 -32.93 0.75
CA THR A 290 12.01 -34.25 1.28
C THR A 290 13.10 -34.86 0.43
N ASP A 291 14.22 -35.24 1.04
CA ASP A 291 15.38 -35.81 0.37
C ASP A 291 15.02 -37.04 -0.48
N LYS A 292 15.49 -37.04 -1.72
CA LYS A 292 15.77 -38.23 -2.52
C LYS A 292 17.26 -38.23 -2.84
#